data_AF-A0A2C9LVY2-F1
#
_entry.id   AF-A0A2C9LVY2-F1
#
_cell.length_a   1.000
_cell.length_b   1.000
_cell.length_c   1.000
_cell.angle_alpha   90.00
_cell.angle_beta   90.00
_cell.angle_gamma   90.00
#
_symmetry.space_group_name_H-M   'P 1'
#
loop_
_entity.id
_entity.type
_entity.pdbx_description
1 polymer ?
#
loop_
_entity_poly.entity_id
_entity_poly.type
_entity_poly.pdbx_seq_one_letter_code
_entity_poly.pdbx_strand_id
1 'polypeptide(L)'
;MCQNGKVYMWGQCRGQSLTSPWMTRFSSTDDVFAAFSTPPVSWRIYSVDLIKGSRVADAVAAAFDNPETSDIKFVVDGKDIHVHKTILKM
;
A
#
# COMPACT_ATOMS: atom_id res chain seq x y z
N MET A 1 -6.21 -21.49 -10.73
CA MET A 1 -6.20 -21.66 -12.20
C MET A 1 -4.77 -21.46 -12.66
N CYS A 2 -4.08 -22.50 -13.12
CA CYS A 2 -2.72 -22.35 -13.66
C CYS A 2 -2.83 -21.81 -15.09
N GLN A 3 -2.51 -20.54 -15.31
CA GLN A 3 -2.38 -20.02 -16.68
C GLN A 3 -1.05 -20.52 -17.25
N ASN A 4 -1.10 -21.55 -18.12
CA ASN A 4 0.02 -22.00 -18.96
C ASN A 4 0.35 -21.01 -20.09
N GLY A 5 0.23 -19.70 -19.83
CA GLY A 5 0.46 -18.65 -20.81
C GLY A 5 1.95 -18.41 -21.04
N LYS A 6 2.35 -18.21 -22.30
CA LYS A 6 3.68 -17.68 -22.64
C LYS A 6 3.60 -16.16 -22.73
N VAL A 7 4.51 -15.45 -22.06
CA VAL A 7 4.55 -13.99 -22.11
C VAL A 7 5.57 -13.53 -23.14
N TYR A 8 5.12 -12.70 -24.08
CA TYR A 8 5.97 -12.08 -25.10
C TYR A 8 6.10 -10.59 -24.84
N MET A 9 7.24 -10.02 -25.24
CA MET A 9 7.50 -8.58 -25.13
C MET A 9 8.14 -8.04 -26.41
N TRP A 10 7.90 -6.77 -26.71
CA TRP A 10 8.53 -6.03 -27.82
C TRP A 10 8.43 -4.53 -27.51
N GLY A 11 9.08 -3.70 -28.34
CA GLY A 11 9.20 -2.26 -28.14
C GLY A 11 10.54 -1.88 -27.51
N GLN A 12 10.55 -0.79 -26.73
CA GLN A 12 11.75 -0.33 -26.04
C GLN A 12 11.93 -1.10 -24.72
N CYS A 13 12.92 -1.97 -24.67
CA CYS A 13 13.22 -2.82 -23.52
C CYS A 13 14.69 -2.64 -23.12
N ARG A 14 14.97 -2.08 -21.94
CA ARG A 14 16.35 -1.82 -21.44
C ARG A 14 17.28 -1.11 -22.44
N GLY A 15 16.76 -0.12 -23.16
CA GLY A 15 17.52 0.63 -24.17
C GLY A 15 17.73 -0.11 -25.51
N GLN A 16 17.09 -1.27 -25.69
CA GLN A 16 17.06 -1.99 -26.97
C GLN A 16 15.67 -1.86 -27.62
N SER A 17 15.65 -1.67 -28.93
CA SER A 17 14.43 -1.61 -29.73
C SER A 17 14.13 -2.99 -30.33
N LEU A 18 13.20 -3.73 -29.71
CA LEU A 18 12.73 -5.02 -30.19
C LEU A 18 11.55 -4.80 -31.15
N THR A 19 11.74 -5.06 -32.44
CA THR A 19 10.70 -4.84 -33.47
C THR A 19 9.78 -6.04 -33.68
N SER A 20 10.08 -7.19 -33.09
CA SER A 20 9.27 -8.40 -33.14
C SER A 20 9.02 -8.98 -31.74
N PRO A 21 7.92 -9.71 -31.53
CA PRO A 21 7.62 -10.33 -30.24
C PRO A 21 8.70 -11.33 -29.83
N TRP A 22 9.32 -11.07 -28.67
CA TRP A 22 10.29 -11.97 -28.08
C TRP A 22 9.68 -12.71 -26.89
N MET A 23 9.78 -14.05 -26.90
CA MET A 23 9.30 -14.90 -25.82
C MET A 23 10.17 -14.71 -24.58
N THR A 24 9.55 -14.34 -23.47
CA THR A 24 10.25 -14.17 -22.18
C THR A 24 10.30 -15.48 -21.40
N ARG A 25 11.16 -15.53 -20.38
CA ARG A 25 11.20 -16.66 -19.42
C ARG A 25 10.19 -16.52 -18.28
N PHE A 26 9.49 -15.38 -18.21
CA PHE A 26 8.54 -15.09 -17.15
C PHE A 26 7.17 -15.69 -17.49
N SER A 27 6.48 -16.15 -16.45
CA SER A 27 5.09 -16.60 -16.54
C SER A 27 4.08 -15.49 -16.25
N SER A 28 4.54 -14.34 -15.76
CA SER A 28 3.72 -13.17 -15.41
C SER A 28 4.13 -11.94 -16.23
N THR A 29 3.14 -11.19 -16.71
CA THR A 29 3.36 -9.88 -17.34
C THR A 29 3.86 -8.84 -16.35
N ASP A 30 3.49 -8.94 -15.06
CA ASP A 30 4.03 -8.02 -14.04
C ASP A 30 5.56 -8.12 -13.95
N ASP A 31 6.11 -9.34 -13.93
CA ASP A 31 7.56 -9.56 -13.84
C ASP A 31 8.28 -9.06 -15.10
N VAL A 32 7.68 -9.22 -16.28
CA VAL A 32 8.23 -8.71 -17.54
C VAL A 32 8.34 -7.19 -17.52
N PHE A 33 7.27 -6.49 -17.14
CA PHE A 33 7.32 -5.04 -17.06
C PHE A 33 8.28 -4.59 -15.96
N ALA A 34 8.29 -5.20 -14.78
CA ALA A 34 9.25 -4.87 -13.73
C ALA A 34 10.73 -5.08 -14.17
N ALA A 35 11.01 -6.09 -15.00
CA ALA A 35 12.37 -6.41 -15.42
C ALA A 35 12.86 -5.61 -16.64
N PHE A 36 11.99 -5.35 -17.63
CA PHE A 36 12.39 -4.88 -18.96
C PHE A 36 11.97 -3.44 -19.30
N SER A 37 10.98 -2.88 -18.61
CA SER A 37 10.63 -1.48 -18.79
C SER A 37 11.69 -0.56 -18.16
N THR A 38 11.75 0.69 -18.62
CA THR A 38 12.66 1.71 -18.07
C THR A 38 11.89 3.03 -18.00
N PRO A 39 11.49 3.47 -16.78
CA PRO A 39 11.70 2.81 -15.47
C PRO A 39 10.88 1.51 -15.31
N PRO A 40 11.20 0.64 -14.33
CA PRO A 40 10.35 -0.49 -13.94
C PRO A 40 8.92 -0.07 -13.59
N VAL A 41 7.93 -0.64 -14.28
CA VAL A 41 6.50 -0.37 -14.05
C VAL A 41 5.67 -1.67 -14.02
N SER A 42 4.38 -1.55 -13.77
CA SER A 42 3.39 -2.61 -14.06
C SER A 42 2.50 -2.18 -15.22
N TRP A 43 1.97 -3.16 -15.96
CA TRP A 43 1.05 -2.96 -17.07
C TRP A 43 -0.39 -2.69 -16.62
N ARG A 44 -0.70 -2.97 -15.35
CA ARG A 44 -2.03 -2.80 -14.77
C ARG A 44 -1.98 -1.74 -13.68
N ILE A 45 -3.08 -1.00 -13.56
CA ILE A 45 -3.31 -0.12 -12.43
C ILE A 45 -3.60 -1.01 -11.22
N TYR A 46 -2.76 -0.91 -10.20
CA TYR A 46 -3.14 -1.40 -8.89
C TYR A 46 -4.05 -0.35 -8.26
N SER A 47 -5.32 -0.69 -8.04
CA SER A 47 -6.04 0.01 -6.99
C SER A 47 -5.35 -0.39 -5.70
N VAL A 48 -4.45 0.46 -5.23
CA VAL A 48 -4.18 0.52 -3.81
C VAL A 48 -5.44 1.16 -3.24
N ASP A 49 -6.54 0.39 -3.23
CA ASP A 49 -7.57 0.63 -2.25
C ASP A 49 -6.77 0.64 -0.95
N LEU A 50 -6.54 1.84 -0.40
CA LEU A 50 -6.13 2.01 0.97
C LEU A 50 -7.00 1.02 1.70
N ILE A 51 -6.36 -0.07 2.14
CA ILE A 51 -7.02 -1.23 2.71
C ILE A 51 -8.15 -0.65 3.54
N LYS A 52 -9.39 -1.15 3.39
CA LYS A 52 -10.50 -0.84 4.31
C LYS A 52 -10.17 -1.24 5.77
N GLY A 53 -8.90 -1.30 6.17
CA GLY A 53 -8.47 -1.24 7.53
C GLY A 53 -8.77 0.14 8.10
N SER A 54 -8.83 0.18 9.43
CA SER A 54 -9.01 1.42 10.16
C SER A 54 -7.97 2.43 9.70
N ARG A 55 -8.43 3.61 9.31
CA ARG A 55 -7.54 4.73 9.08
C ARG A 55 -6.81 4.99 10.39
N VAL A 56 -5.60 5.54 10.33
CA VAL A 56 -4.89 5.99 11.54
C VAL A 56 -5.81 6.89 12.39
N ALA A 57 -6.62 7.72 11.73
CA ALA A 57 -7.64 8.54 12.40
C ALA A 57 -8.66 7.73 13.22
N ASP A 58 -9.11 6.58 12.71
CA ASP A 58 -10.09 5.73 13.41
C ASP A 58 -9.46 5.06 14.63
N ALA A 59 -8.20 4.61 14.50
CA ALA A 59 -7.44 4.05 15.61
C ALA A 59 -7.18 5.10 16.71
N VAL A 60 -6.83 6.33 16.31
CA VAL A 60 -6.64 7.45 17.25
C VAL A 60 -7.96 7.82 17.93
N ALA A 61 -9.07 7.85 17.19
CA ALA A 61 -10.39 8.12 17.76
C ALA A 61 -10.80 7.05 18.78
N ALA A 62 -10.55 5.77 18.49
CA ALA A 62 -10.83 4.67 19.42
C ALA A 62 -9.94 4.71 20.67
N ALA A 63 -8.71 5.22 20.56
CA ALA A 63 -7.79 5.34 21.68
C ALA A 63 -8.10 6.55 22.59
N PHE A 64 -8.80 7.58 22.11
CA PHE A 64 -8.86 8.88 22.78
C PHE A 64 -9.41 8.88 24.21
N ASP A 65 -10.37 8.02 24.55
CA ASP A 65 -10.96 7.93 25.91
C ASP A 65 -10.78 6.51 26.46
N ASN A 66 -9.52 6.03 26.45
CA ASN A 66 -9.17 4.68 26.87
C ASN A 66 -8.35 4.69 28.18
N PRO A 67 -8.94 4.25 29.31
CA PRO A 67 -8.28 4.26 30.62
C PRO A 67 -7.09 3.30 30.74
N GLU A 68 -7.01 2.25 29.90
CA GLU A 68 -5.91 1.27 29.96
C GLU A 68 -4.61 1.83 29.39
N THR A 69 -4.71 2.83 28.50
CA THR A 69 -3.55 3.33 27.74
C THR A 69 -3.28 4.81 27.95
N SER A 70 -4.20 5.54 28.58
CA SER A 70 -4.06 6.99 28.83
C SER A 70 -2.90 7.31 29.77
N ASP A 71 -2.20 8.40 29.51
CA ASP A 71 -1.14 8.93 30.36
C ASP A 71 -1.55 10.20 31.12
N ILE A 72 -2.75 10.73 30.84
CA ILE A 72 -3.35 11.86 31.54
C ILE A 72 -4.88 11.73 31.57
N LYS A 73 -5.48 12.31 32.62
CA LYS A 73 -6.92 12.30 32.85
C LYS A 73 -7.40 13.70 33.18
N PHE A 74 -8.48 14.13 32.53
CA PHE A 74 -9.20 15.36 32.86
C PHE A 74 -10.53 15.02 33.52
N VAL A 75 -10.93 15.83 34.49
CA VAL A 75 -12.26 15.74 35.12
C VAL A 75 -13.04 16.99 34.72
N VAL A 76 -14.10 16.79 33.95
CA VAL A 76 -14.98 17.86 33.46
C VAL A 76 -16.40 17.53 33.89
N ASP A 77 -17.05 18.42 34.65
CA ASP A 77 -18.39 18.22 35.20
C ASP A 77 -18.57 16.89 35.97
N GLY A 78 -17.52 16.44 36.64
CA GLY A 78 -17.50 15.17 37.38
C GLY A 78 -17.35 13.92 36.51
N LYS A 79 -17.19 14.07 35.19
CA LYS A 79 -16.87 12.98 34.27
C LYS A 79 -15.37 12.91 33.99
N ASP A 80 -14.86 11.69 34.03
CA ASP A 80 -13.48 11.37 33.70
C ASP A 80 -13.29 11.23 32.18
N ILE A 81 -12.22 11.83 31.65
CA ILE A 81 -11.81 11.73 30.24
C ILE A 81 -10.33 11.30 30.21
N HIS A 82 -10.05 10.13 29.64
CA HIS A 82 -8.75 9.45 29.68
C HIS A 82 -7.99 9.63 28.36
N VAL A 83 -7.06 10.59 28.29
CA VAL A 83 -6.45 11.01 27.01
C VAL A 83 -4.93 10.77 26.98
N HIS A 84 -4.33 11.00 25.81
CA HIS A 84 -2.90 10.84 25.57
C HIS A 84 -2.23 12.20 25.30
N LYS A 85 -1.13 12.51 26.01
CA LYS A 85 -0.35 13.75 25.82
C LYS A 85 0.09 13.96 24.38
N THR A 86 0.46 12.88 23.69
CA THR A 86 0.88 12.91 22.29
C THR A 86 -0.22 13.37 21.33
N ILE A 87 -1.49 13.06 21.63
CA ILE A 87 -2.64 13.52 20.84
C ILE A 87 -2.89 15.01 21.07
N LEU A 88 -2.72 15.48 22.31
CA LEU A 88 -2.93 16.88 22.70
C LEU A 88 -1.71 17.79 22.49
N LYS A 89 -0.54 17.23 22.13
CA LYS A 89 0.75 17.92 22.03
C LYS A 89 1.17 18.61 23.35
N MET A 90 0.94 17.94 24.47
CA MET A 90 1.26 18.42 25.82
C MET A 90 2.45 17.67 26.43
#